data_AF-A0A0F9SPB1-F1
#
_entry.id   AF-A0A0F9SPB1-F1
#
_cell.length_a   1.000
_cell.length_b   1.000
_cell.length_c   1.000
_cell.angle_alpha   90.00
_cell.angle_beta   90.00
_cell.angle_gamma   90.00
#
_symmetry.space_group_name_H-M   'P 1'
#
loop_
_entity.id
_entity.type
_entity.pdbx_description
1 polymer ?
#
loop_
_entity_poly.entity_id
_entity_poly.type
_entity_poly.pdbx_seq_one_letter_code
_entity_poly.pdbx_strand_id
1 'polypeptide(L)'
;MGLDRIGTFRCKLLEHGIDGKKKKGTDIELPWFNVRVLLTEVYDVKEEKWFDYSEYTAEITAFLCLYGAIKKEGGKIGPTLSMDQVKKVFNWDGRSLIQLANGKYDDLEFQVRIGDNTYAEATYPYQVNWIDVYDAEPGMQLRKLDAADLKSLDKQFAAMGAKNATAKPVATAAKAPVKTRVPADDGVPDSAEVKAKKMAKKSAKNKAAVAKAKAKTEAVTASPAGPPPKPESKDAVVPPAKPESTACTMQEGWNKIVELRDPSISDKVIGEVWHSSIAEIAGPDVVSEDVTPEQWYQIAEKTLESVAKF
;
A
#
# COMPACT_ATOMS: atom_id res chain seq x y z
N MET A 1 -14.74 28.43 -4.10
CA MET A 1 -13.33 28.69 -3.73
C MET A 1 -12.43 27.70 -4.47
N GLY A 2 -11.11 27.89 -4.44
CA GLY A 2 -10.20 26.83 -4.91
C GLY A 2 -10.16 25.65 -3.94
N LEU A 3 -9.85 24.47 -4.45
CA LEU A 3 -9.46 23.30 -3.67
C LEU A 3 -8.24 23.64 -2.79
N ASP A 4 -8.33 23.39 -1.47
CA ASP A 4 -7.35 23.85 -0.48
C ASP A 4 -6.49 22.75 0.17
N ARG A 5 -6.78 21.47 -0.11
CA ARG A 5 -6.13 20.33 0.57
C ARG A 5 -6.10 19.05 -0.26
N ILE A 6 -5.09 18.21 0.01
CA ILE A 6 -5.08 16.80 -0.38
C ILE A 6 -5.97 15.97 0.56
N GLY A 7 -6.46 14.81 0.12
CA GLY A 7 -7.34 13.98 0.95
C GLY A 7 -8.14 12.94 0.19
N THR A 8 -9.06 12.27 0.89
CA THR A 8 -10.11 11.45 0.26
C THR A 8 -11.43 12.22 0.35
N PHE A 9 -12.11 12.36 -0.78
CA PHE A 9 -13.35 13.13 -0.91
C PHE A 9 -14.45 12.26 -1.50
N ARG A 10 -15.70 12.53 -1.14
CA ARG A 10 -16.86 12.16 -1.95
C ARG A 10 -17.19 13.33 -2.87
N CYS A 11 -17.72 13.00 -4.03
CA CYS A 11 -17.97 13.96 -5.08
C CYS A 11 -19.14 13.54 -5.95
N LYS A 12 -19.73 14.52 -6.63
CA LYS A 12 -20.79 14.36 -7.62
C LYS A 12 -20.24 14.65 -9.00
N LEU A 13 -20.56 13.80 -9.98
CA LEU A 13 -20.18 14.03 -11.37
C LEU A 13 -20.88 15.29 -11.93
N LEU A 14 -20.11 16.15 -12.61
CA LEU A 14 -20.63 17.31 -13.34
C LEU A 14 -20.55 17.10 -14.86
N GLU A 15 -19.45 16.55 -15.34
CA GLU A 15 -19.17 16.39 -16.76
C GLU A 15 -18.23 15.19 -16.99
N HIS A 16 -18.39 14.49 -18.11
CA HIS A 16 -17.53 13.39 -18.51
C HIS A 16 -17.29 13.42 -20.02
N GLY A 17 -16.14 12.90 -20.45
CA GLY A 17 -15.80 12.77 -21.87
C GLY A 17 -14.61 11.85 -22.10
N ILE A 18 -14.38 11.47 -23.36
CA ILE A 18 -13.18 10.73 -23.77
C ILE A 18 -12.34 11.60 -24.68
N ASP A 19 -11.05 11.64 -24.38
CA ASP A 19 -10.02 12.43 -25.05
C ASP A 19 -8.92 11.50 -25.58
N GLY A 20 -8.20 11.95 -26.61
CA GLY A 20 -7.09 11.24 -27.24
C GLY A 20 -5.78 11.95 -26.91
N LYS A 21 -4.80 11.23 -26.34
CA LYS A 21 -3.45 11.79 -26.13
C LYS A 21 -2.38 10.91 -26.76
N LYS A 22 -1.66 11.49 -27.72
CA LYS A 22 -0.51 10.87 -28.38
C LYS A 22 0.61 10.56 -27.36
N LYS A 23 0.99 9.29 -27.25
CA LYS A 23 2.10 8.85 -26.40
C LYS A 23 3.43 9.37 -26.98
N LYS A 24 4.17 10.18 -26.19
CA LYS A 24 5.49 10.75 -26.55
C LYS A 24 6.40 9.70 -27.21
N GLY A 25 6.93 10.04 -28.39
CA GLY A 25 7.79 9.15 -29.18
C GLY A 25 7.07 8.06 -29.99
N THR A 26 5.74 8.06 -30.09
CA THR A 26 4.98 7.09 -30.90
C THR A 26 3.77 7.72 -31.59
N ASP A 27 3.29 7.11 -32.68
CA ASP A 27 2.01 7.46 -33.32
C ASP A 27 0.79 6.80 -32.68
N ILE A 28 0.94 6.23 -31.47
CA ILE A 28 -0.16 5.65 -30.71
C ILE A 28 -0.85 6.73 -29.89
N GLU A 29 -2.12 6.95 -30.18
CA GLU A 29 -3.04 7.71 -29.34
C GLU A 29 -3.61 6.79 -28.25
N LEU A 30 -3.55 7.25 -27.00
CA LEU A 30 -4.11 6.55 -25.84
C LEU A 30 -5.41 7.24 -25.43
N PRO A 31 -6.50 6.49 -25.14
CA PRO A 31 -7.76 7.06 -24.69
C PRO A 31 -7.70 7.42 -23.20
N TRP A 32 -8.09 8.66 -22.89
CA TRP A 32 -8.25 9.17 -21.54
C TRP A 32 -9.73 9.43 -21.26
N PHE A 33 -10.24 8.90 -20.15
CA PHE A 33 -11.55 9.27 -19.65
C PHE A 33 -11.39 10.45 -18.69
N ASN A 34 -11.95 11.60 -19.07
CA ASN A 34 -11.83 12.83 -18.31
C ASN A 34 -13.16 13.08 -17.60
N VAL A 35 -13.14 13.28 -16.28
CA VAL A 35 -14.36 13.55 -15.50
C VAL A 35 -14.16 14.77 -14.59
N ARG A 36 -15.04 15.78 -14.72
CA ARG A 36 -15.10 16.92 -13.81
C ARG A 36 -16.12 16.63 -12.73
N VAL A 37 -15.72 16.83 -11.47
CA VAL A 37 -16.54 16.51 -10.30
C VAL A 37 -16.60 17.71 -9.34
N LEU A 38 -17.75 17.85 -8.67
CA LEU A 38 -17.94 18.74 -7.52
C LEU A 38 -17.64 17.96 -6.25
N LEU A 39 -16.74 18.45 -5.40
CA LEU A 39 -16.42 17.84 -4.11
C LEU A 39 -17.52 18.18 -3.09
N THR A 40 -18.08 17.15 -2.44
CA THR A 40 -19.26 17.28 -1.55
C THR A 40 -18.92 16.99 -0.09
N GLU A 41 -18.11 15.97 0.19
CA GLU A 41 -17.60 15.68 1.54
C GLU A 41 -16.09 15.39 1.50
N VAL A 42 -15.39 15.67 2.60
CA VAL A 42 -13.99 15.30 2.83
C VAL A 42 -13.87 14.37 4.04
N TYR A 43 -13.02 13.35 3.95
CA TYR A 43 -12.77 12.41 5.04
C TYR A 43 -11.61 12.85 5.93
N ASP A 44 -11.86 13.07 7.22
CA ASP A 44 -10.82 13.28 8.22
C ASP A 44 -10.34 11.93 8.79
N VAL A 45 -9.06 11.64 8.61
CA VAL A 45 -8.40 10.39 9.00
C VAL A 45 -8.15 10.28 10.51
N LYS A 46 -8.24 11.37 11.27
CA LYS A 46 -8.09 11.40 12.74
C LYS A 46 -9.42 11.21 13.45
N GLU A 47 -10.50 11.76 12.89
CA GLU A 47 -11.86 11.59 13.44
C GLU A 47 -12.61 10.37 12.87
N GLU A 48 -12.08 9.74 11.82
CA GLU A 48 -12.67 8.62 11.08
C GLU A 48 -14.08 8.93 10.53
N LYS A 49 -14.26 10.17 10.03
CA LYS A 49 -15.56 10.73 9.63
C LYS A 49 -15.49 11.51 8.32
N TRP A 50 -16.63 11.56 7.65
CA TRP A 50 -16.92 12.51 6.59
C TRP A 50 -17.38 13.85 7.18
N PHE A 51 -16.93 14.94 6.57
CA PHE A 51 -17.32 16.32 6.85
C PHE A 51 -17.79 16.98 5.57
N ASP A 52 -18.84 17.81 5.67
CA ASP A 52 -19.32 18.60 4.54
C ASP A 52 -18.21 19.52 3.99
N TYR A 53 -18.09 19.54 2.67
CA TYR A 53 -17.15 20.36 1.91
C TYR A 53 -17.84 21.13 0.78
N SER A 54 -19.17 21.02 0.67
CA SER A 54 -19.98 21.64 -0.39
C SER A 54 -19.94 23.18 -0.37
N GLU A 55 -19.79 23.80 0.81
CA GLU A 55 -19.61 25.26 0.98
C GLU A 55 -18.48 25.82 0.12
N TYR A 56 -17.41 25.04 -0.09
CA TYR A 56 -16.24 25.47 -0.86
C TYR A 56 -16.49 25.51 -2.36
N THR A 57 -17.57 24.91 -2.87
CA THR A 57 -17.88 24.81 -4.32
C THR A 57 -16.67 24.37 -5.15
N ALA A 58 -15.87 23.46 -4.61
CA ALA A 58 -14.60 23.06 -5.19
C ALA A 58 -14.78 22.00 -6.28
N GLU A 59 -14.30 22.29 -7.48
CA GLU A 59 -14.28 21.35 -8.60
C GLU A 59 -12.86 20.83 -8.89
N ILE A 60 -12.75 19.59 -9.38
CA ILE A 60 -11.52 19.03 -9.93
C ILE A 60 -11.83 18.14 -11.15
N THR A 61 -10.89 18.06 -12.10
CA THR A 61 -10.95 17.10 -13.21
C THR A 61 -10.00 15.93 -12.94
N ALA A 62 -10.53 14.71 -12.94
CA ALA A 62 -9.72 13.50 -12.99
C ALA A 62 -9.40 13.15 -14.46
N PHE A 63 -8.12 12.88 -14.74
CA PHE A 63 -7.64 12.51 -16.08
C PHE A 63 -7.23 11.03 -16.07
N LEU A 64 -8.12 10.15 -16.51
CA LEU A 64 -8.01 8.70 -16.32
C LEU A 64 -7.59 8.00 -17.61
N CYS A 65 -6.27 7.89 -17.83
CA CYS A 65 -5.68 7.15 -18.94
C CYS A 65 -6.09 5.67 -18.88
N LEU A 66 -6.88 5.17 -19.84
CA LEU A 66 -7.47 3.82 -19.80
C LEU A 66 -6.50 2.73 -20.29
N TYR A 67 -5.65 3.05 -21.25
CA TYR A 67 -4.63 2.14 -21.78
C TYR A 67 -3.25 2.80 -21.72
N GLY A 68 -2.24 2.07 -21.26
CA GLY A 68 -0.90 2.62 -21.02
C GLY A 68 0.20 1.59 -21.21
N ALA A 69 1.46 2.05 -21.17
CA ALA A 69 2.64 1.22 -21.35
C ALA A 69 2.95 0.40 -20.09
N ILE A 70 2.73 -0.92 -20.13
CA ILE A 70 2.99 -1.82 -19.01
C ILE A 70 4.50 -2.08 -18.93
N LYS A 71 5.19 -1.41 -17.99
CA LYS A 71 6.64 -1.55 -17.77
C LYS A 71 7.09 -3.02 -17.60
N LYS A 72 6.28 -3.84 -16.91
CA LYS A 72 6.54 -5.29 -16.70
C LYS A 72 6.48 -6.15 -17.96
N GLU A 73 5.87 -5.66 -19.04
CA GLU A 73 5.75 -6.37 -20.33
C GLU A 73 6.61 -5.71 -21.43
N GLY A 74 7.68 -5.00 -21.06
CA GLY A 74 8.54 -4.31 -22.03
C GLY A 74 7.86 -3.10 -22.69
N GLY A 75 6.88 -2.47 -22.04
CA GLY A 75 6.24 -1.24 -22.51
C GLY A 75 5.12 -1.44 -23.53
N LYS A 76 4.65 -2.68 -23.75
CA LYS A 76 3.40 -2.97 -24.48
C LYS A 76 2.24 -2.14 -23.95
N ILE A 77 1.32 -1.76 -24.83
CA ILE A 77 0.08 -1.10 -24.43
C ILE A 77 -0.91 -2.13 -23.91
N GLY A 78 -1.47 -1.88 -22.73
CA GLY A 78 -2.51 -2.69 -22.11
C GLY A 78 -3.36 -1.87 -21.13
N PRO A 79 -4.38 -2.46 -20.49
CA PRO A 79 -5.26 -1.74 -19.58
C PRO A 79 -4.51 -1.20 -18.36
N THR A 80 -4.89 -0.01 -17.90
CA THR A 80 -4.36 0.59 -16.67
C THR A 80 -5.22 0.23 -15.46
N LEU A 81 -4.72 0.53 -14.26
CA LEU A 81 -5.53 0.47 -13.04
C LEU A 81 -6.74 1.42 -13.11
N SER A 82 -6.59 2.57 -13.76
CA SER A 82 -7.68 3.51 -13.99
C SER A 82 -8.81 2.93 -14.85
N MET A 83 -8.52 2.00 -15.77
CA MET A 83 -9.56 1.29 -16.50
C MET A 83 -10.40 0.40 -15.58
N ASP A 84 -9.79 -0.36 -14.67
CA ASP A 84 -10.55 -1.19 -13.72
C ASP A 84 -11.34 -0.32 -12.71
N GLN A 85 -10.79 0.84 -12.31
CA GLN A 85 -11.49 1.82 -11.49
C GLN A 85 -12.71 2.43 -12.21
N VAL A 86 -12.57 2.84 -13.47
CA VAL A 86 -13.70 3.36 -14.28
C VAL A 86 -14.76 2.28 -14.50
N LYS A 87 -14.36 1.03 -14.78
CA LYS A 87 -15.29 -0.10 -14.89
C LYS A 87 -16.07 -0.33 -13.59
N LYS A 88 -15.42 -0.22 -12.43
CA LYS A 88 -16.05 -0.35 -11.10
C LYS A 88 -17.03 0.80 -10.80
N VAL A 89 -16.62 2.05 -11.04
CA VAL A 89 -17.39 3.25 -10.65
C VAL A 89 -18.52 3.56 -11.63
N PHE A 90 -18.25 3.48 -12.93
CA PHE A 90 -19.19 3.83 -14.01
C PHE A 90 -19.96 2.61 -14.54
N ASN A 91 -19.91 1.47 -13.83
CA ASN A 91 -20.51 0.18 -14.20
C ASN A 91 -20.25 -0.21 -15.68
N TRP A 92 -19.04 0.08 -16.17
CA TRP A 92 -18.65 -0.07 -17.56
C TRP A 92 -18.05 -1.45 -17.83
N ASP A 93 -18.39 -2.07 -18.96
CA ASP A 93 -17.91 -3.42 -19.30
C ASP A 93 -16.44 -3.46 -19.74
N GLY A 94 -15.87 -2.31 -20.10
CA GLY A 94 -14.51 -2.16 -20.59
C GLY A 94 -14.33 -2.49 -22.07
N ARG A 95 -15.40 -2.52 -22.87
CA ARG A 95 -15.33 -2.89 -24.31
C ARG A 95 -15.55 -1.72 -25.25
N SER A 96 -16.50 -0.83 -24.95
CA SER A 96 -16.88 0.26 -25.85
C SER A 96 -16.61 1.63 -25.25
N LEU A 97 -15.67 2.37 -25.84
CA LEU A 97 -15.42 3.77 -25.50
C LEU A 97 -16.64 4.65 -25.87
N ILE A 98 -17.33 4.34 -26.96
CA ILE A 98 -18.56 5.06 -27.36
C ILE A 98 -19.66 4.89 -26.30
N GLN A 99 -19.76 3.71 -25.67
CA GLN A 99 -20.71 3.48 -24.57
C GLN A 99 -20.32 4.26 -23.29
N LEU A 100 -19.02 4.37 -22.99
CA LEU A 100 -18.53 5.14 -21.85
C LEU A 100 -18.67 6.66 -22.05
N ALA A 101 -18.49 7.17 -23.28
CA ALA A 101 -18.65 8.59 -23.61
C ALA A 101 -20.12 9.04 -23.75
N ASN A 102 -21.03 8.13 -24.09
CA ASN A 102 -22.48 8.39 -24.17
C ASN A 102 -23.24 7.76 -23.00
N GLY A 103 -22.54 7.45 -21.90
CA GLY A 103 -23.12 6.84 -20.72
C GLY A 103 -23.98 7.85 -19.96
N LYS A 104 -25.10 7.39 -19.40
CA LYS A 104 -25.92 8.21 -18.51
C LYS A 104 -25.44 8.02 -17.08
N TYR A 105 -24.70 9.04 -16.63
CA TYR A 105 -24.12 9.12 -15.29
C TYR A 105 -24.65 10.36 -14.55
N ASP A 106 -25.84 10.81 -14.94
CA ASP A 106 -26.63 11.81 -14.24
C ASP A 106 -26.74 11.43 -12.75
N ASP A 107 -26.45 12.37 -11.86
CA ASP A 107 -26.41 12.18 -10.40
C ASP A 107 -25.45 11.07 -9.88
N LEU A 108 -24.44 10.64 -10.65
CA LEU A 108 -23.44 9.68 -10.17
C LEU A 108 -22.54 10.31 -9.09
N GLU A 109 -22.65 9.78 -7.87
CA GLU A 109 -21.79 10.13 -6.74
C GLU A 109 -20.74 9.04 -6.48
N PHE A 110 -19.49 9.43 -6.25
CA PHE A 110 -18.38 8.50 -6.05
C PHE A 110 -17.23 9.11 -5.23
N GLN A 111 -16.24 8.30 -4.87
CA GLN A 111 -15.08 8.70 -4.07
C GLN A 111 -13.88 9.05 -4.98
N VAL A 112 -13.19 10.15 -4.68
CA VAL A 112 -11.90 10.51 -5.29
C VAL A 112 -10.82 10.66 -4.22
N ARG A 113 -9.57 10.35 -4.56
CA ARG A 113 -8.41 10.62 -3.71
C ARG A 113 -7.53 11.63 -4.41
N ILE A 114 -7.38 12.78 -3.79
CA ILE A 114 -6.61 13.92 -4.29
C ILE A 114 -5.27 13.93 -3.59
N GLY A 115 -4.20 14.08 -4.36
CA GLY A 115 -2.85 14.27 -3.85
C GLY A 115 -2.08 15.29 -4.68
N ASP A 116 -0.81 15.47 -4.36
CA ASP A 116 0.06 16.42 -5.02
C ASP A 116 0.26 16.07 -6.50
N ASN A 117 0.30 17.10 -7.35
CA ASN A 117 0.61 16.97 -8.77
C ASN A 117 2.11 16.97 -8.98
N THR A 118 2.68 15.78 -9.19
CA THR A 118 4.12 15.57 -9.35
C THR A 118 4.63 15.75 -10.78
N TYR A 119 3.78 16.19 -11.71
CA TYR A 119 4.17 16.46 -13.08
C TYR A 119 4.88 17.83 -13.19
N ALA A 120 6.07 17.86 -13.82
CA ALA A 120 6.93 19.05 -13.83
C ALA A 120 6.29 20.30 -14.49
N GLU A 121 5.40 20.10 -15.47
CA GLU A 121 4.69 21.18 -16.18
C GLU A 121 3.25 21.39 -15.63
N ALA A 122 2.98 20.95 -14.39
CA ALA A 122 1.66 21.05 -13.77
C ALA A 122 1.20 22.50 -13.53
N THR A 123 0.12 22.90 -14.19
CA THR A 123 -0.55 24.20 -13.96
C THR A 123 -1.31 24.26 -12.63
N TYR A 124 -1.58 23.11 -12.00
CA TYR A 124 -2.35 22.98 -10.76
C TYR A 124 -1.61 22.06 -9.77
N PRO A 125 -1.49 22.42 -8.48
CA PRO A 125 -0.71 21.68 -7.49
C PRO A 125 -1.33 20.35 -7.06
N TYR A 126 -2.58 20.06 -7.47
CA TYR A 126 -3.33 18.88 -7.06
C TYR A 126 -3.84 18.09 -8.26
N GLN A 127 -3.93 16.77 -8.10
CA GLN A 127 -4.48 15.83 -9.09
C GLN A 127 -5.28 14.71 -8.41
N VAL A 128 -6.19 14.08 -9.17
CA VAL A 128 -6.92 12.88 -8.71
C VAL A 128 -6.06 11.64 -8.97
N ASN A 129 -5.55 11.05 -7.89
CA ASN A 129 -4.70 9.86 -7.91
C ASN A 129 -5.49 8.53 -7.86
N TRP A 130 -6.77 8.58 -7.47
CA TRP A 130 -7.63 7.40 -7.37
C TRP A 130 -9.10 7.79 -7.51
N ILE A 131 -9.90 6.93 -8.13
CA ILE A 131 -11.36 6.94 -8.01
C ILE A 131 -11.86 5.60 -7.46
N ASP A 132 -12.94 5.62 -6.69
CA ASP A 132 -13.62 4.44 -6.15
C ASP A 132 -15.11 4.70 -5.92
N VAL A 133 -15.89 3.68 -5.55
CA VAL A 133 -17.33 3.82 -5.27
C VAL A 133 -17.59 4.67 -4.01
N TYR A 134 -18.77 5.28 -3.90
CA TYR A 134 -19.13 6.25 -2.86
C TYR A 134 -18.84 5.78 -1.42
N ASP A 135 -19.11 4.50 -1.14
CA ASP A 135 -18.91 3.86 0.17
C ASP A 135 -17.63 3.02 0.26
N ALA A 136 -16.63 3.29 -0.59
CA ALA A 136 -15.33 2.65 -0.49
C ALA A 136 -14.60 3.06 0.81
N GLU A 137 -13.87 2.12 1.42
CA GLU A 137 -13.07 2.36 2.63
C GLU A 137 -11.99 3.44 2.34
N PRO A 138 -12.08 4.63 2.98
CA PRO A 138 -11.30 5.80 2.58
C PRO A 138 -9.81 5.73 3.00
N GLY A 139 -8.96 6.45 2.27
CA GLY A 139 -7.51 6.50 2.52
C GLY A 139 -6.71 5.30 2.01
N MET A 140 -5.40 5.31 2.25
CA MET A 140 -4.43 4.31 1.77
C MET A 140 -4.06 3.24 2.82
N GLN A 141 -4.84 3.10 3.90
CA GLN A 141 -4.47 2.20 4.98
C GLN A 141 -4.58 0.72 4.55
N LEU A 142 -3.60 -0.09 4.94
CA LEU A 142 -3.67 -1.54 4.76
C LEU A 142 -4.75 -2.11 5.69
N ARG A 143 -5.92 -2.46 5.13
CA ARG A 143 -7.00 -3.13 5.86
C ARG A 143 -6.48 -4.40 6.54
N LYS A 144 -6.35 -4.35 7.86
CA LYS A 144 -6.03 -5.51 8.69
C LYS A 144 -7.30 -6.32 8.91
N LEU A 145 -7.41 -7.44 8.20
CA LEU A 145 -8.49 -8.40 8.41
C LEU A 145 -8.42 -8.98 9.83
N ASP A 146 -9.58 -9.24 10.42
CA ASP A 146 -9.67 -9.77 11.78
C ASP A 146 -9.44 -11.30 11.84
N ALA A 147 -9.47 -11.85 13.05
CA ALA A 147 -9.23 -13.28 13.29
C ALA A 147 -10.40 -14.21 12.87
N ALA A 148 -11.46 -13.67 12.25
CA ALA A 148 -12.55 -14.40 11.61
C ALA A 148 -12.45 -14.30 10.08
N ASP A 149 -12.24 -13.10 9.52
CA ASP A 149 -11.99 -12.86 8.09
C ASP A 149 -10.76 -13.64 7.60
N LEU A 150 -9.66 -13.63 8.37
CA LEU A 150 -8.45 -14.40 8.05
C LEU A 150 -8.73 -15.92 8.00
N LYS A 151 -9.57 -16.44 8.90
CA LYS A 151 -9.96 -17.88 8.88
C LYS A 151 -10.92 -18.21 7.75
N SER A 152 -11.71 -17.24 7.28
CA SER A 152 -12.53 -17.37 6.09
C SER A 152 -11.64 -17.50 4.84
N LEU A 153 -10.61 -16.66 4.72
CA LEU A 153 -9.59 -16.76 3.67
C LEU A 153 -8.81 -18.07 3.76
N ASP A 154 -8.30 -18.47 4.92
CA ASP A 154 -7.62 -19.76 5.12
C ASP A 154 -8.48 -20.91 4.59
N LYS A 155 -9.79 -20.92 4.90
CA LYS A 155 -10.72 -21.95 4.43
C LYS A 155 -10.94 -21.92 2.92
N GLN A 156 -11.07 -20.74 2.31
CA GLN A 156 -11.23 -20.59 0.86
C GLN A 156 -9.96 -21.01 0.10
N PHE A 157 -8.80 -20.55 0.55
CA PHE A 157 -7.52 -20.82 -0.10
C PHE A 157 -6.96 -22.21 0.21
N ALA A 158 -7.30 -22.84 1.34
CA ALA A 158 -6.99 -24.26 1.57
C ALA A 158 -7.66 -25.18 0.54
N ALA A 159 -8.89 -24.87 0.11
CA ALA A 159 -9.58 -25.61 -0.94
C ALA A 159 -8.91 -25.51 -2.32
N MET A 160 -8.20 -24.40 -2.59
CA MET A 160 -7.46 -24.19 -3.85
C MET A 160 -5.99 -24.65 -3.76
N GLY A 161 -5.35 -24.48 -2.60
CA GLY A 161 -3.93 -24.78 -2.36
C GLY A 161 -3.59 -26.26 -2.17
N ALA A 162 -4.59 -27.12 -1.98
CA ALA A 162 -4.44 -28.56 -1.75
C ALA A 162 -3.72 -29.35 -2.86
N LYS A 163 -3.38 -28.74 -4.00
CA LYS A 163 -2.56 -29.34 -5.06
C LYS A 163 -1.05 -29.06 -4.95
N ASN A 164 -0.63 -27.99 -4.27
CA ASN A 164 0.78 -27.56 -4.22
C ASN A 164 1.36 -27.43 -2.79
N ALA A 165 0.55 -27.57 -1.73
CA ALA A 165 0.99 -27.40 -0.34
C ALA A 165 1.69 -28.65 0.22
N THR A 166 2.98 -28.85 -0.08
CA THR A 166 3.82 -29.93 0.49
C THR A 166 4.41 -29.60 1.86
N ALA A 167 4.26 -28.37 2.35
CA ALA A 167 4.71 -27.95 3.69
C ALA A 167 3.60 -28.15 4.74
N LYS A 168 3.86 -28.99 5.76
CA LYS A 168 2.95 -29.25 6.87
C LYS A 168 3.00 -28.10 7.90
N PRO A 169 1.86 -27.57 8.41
CA PRO A 169 1.87 -26.53 9.43
C PRO A 169 2.63 -26.96 10.69
N VAL A 170 3.54 -26.10 11.16
CA VAL A 170 4.28 -26.30 12.42
C VAL A 170 3.35 -25.97 13.58
N ALA A 171 2.99 -26.98 14.38
CA ALA A 171 2.08 -26.81 15.51
C ALA A 171 2.76 -26.10 16.69
N THR A 172 2.20 -24.99 17.15
CA THR A 172 2.57 -24.36 18.43
C THR A 172 2.31 -25.31 19.59
N ALA A 173 3.28 -25.46 20.49
CA ALA A 173 3.26 -26.48 21.54
C ALA A 173 2.08 -26.33 22.52
N ALA A 174 1.32 -27.41 22.71
CA ALA A 174 0.25 -27.48 23.71
C ALA A 174 0.80 -27.68 25.12
N LYS A 175 0.29 -26.92 26.11
CA LYS A 175 0.55 -27.18 27.53
C LYS A 175 -0.40 -28.24 28.07
N ALA A 176 0.14 -29.28 28.70
CA ALA A 176 -0.64 -30.33 29.35
C ALA A 176 -1.18 -29.89 30.73
N PRO A 177 -2.31 -30.46 31.20
CA PRO A 177 -2.94 -30.09 32.47
C PRO A 177 -2.42 -30.89 33.67
N VAL A 178 -2.38 -30.26 34.86
CA VAL A 178 -2.16 -30.91 36.17
C VAL A 178 -3.25 -30.47 37.15
N LYS A 179 -3.54 -31.29 38.16
CA LYS A 179 -4.85 -31.39 38.83
C LYS A 179 -4.79 -31.07 40.33
N THR A 180 -5.71 -30.22 40.80
CA THR A 180 -6.36 -30.19 42.13
C THR A 180 -5.57 -30.42 43.43
N ARG A 181 -5.72 -29.48 44.39
CA ARG A 181 -6.26 -29.83 45.73
C ARG A 181 -6.98 -28.63 46.39
N VAL A 182 -7.88 -28.94 47.33
CA VAL A 182 -8.67 -28.02 48.18
C VAL A 182 -8.74 -28.64 49.59
N PRO A 183 -8.66 -27.83 50.66
CA PRO A 183 -9.73 -27.72 51.68
C PRO A 183 -10.20 -26.25 51.81
N ALA A 184 -11.49 -25.95 51.94
CA ALA A 184 -12.38 -26.08 53.10
C ALA A 184 -12.21 -24.94 54.14
N ASP A 185 -13.25 -24.34 54.73
CA ASP A 185 -14.65 -24.07 54.29
C ASP A 185 -15.01 -22.66 54.89
N ASP A 186 -16.15 -22.22 55.45
CA ASP A 186 -17.51 -22.70 55.75
C ASP A 186 -18.42 -21.45 55.97
N GLY A 187 -19.75 -21.61 56.20
CA GLY A 187 -20.63 -20.55 56.70
C GLY A 187 -22.04 -20.48 56.08
N VAL A 188 -22.97 -21.29 56.61
CA VAL A 188 -24.43 -21.30 56.35
C VAL A 188 -25.11 -20.82 57.66
N PRO A 189 -26.20 -20.00 57.70
CA PRO A 189 -27.55 -20.31 57.16
C PRO A 189 -28.37 -19.04 56.72
N ASP A 190 -29.71 -18.99 56.53
CA ASP A 190 -30.85 -19.93 56.66
C ASP A 190 -32.06 -19.53 55.74
N SER A 191 -33.19 -20.26 55.84
CA SER A 191 -34.51 -20.09 55.17
C SER A 191 -34.54 -20.38 53.66
N ALA A 192 -35.19 -21.42 53.10
CA ALA A 192 -36.34 -22.27 53.50
C ALA A 192 -37.70 -21.54 53.55
N GLU A 193 -38.85 -22.06 53.06
CA GLU A 193 -39.18 -23.27 52.27
C GLU A 193 -40.38 -22.91 51.32
N VAL A 194 -40.41 -23.27 50.02
CA VAL A 194 -41.01 -24.50 49.41
C VAL A 194 -42.55 -24.60 49.62
N LYS A 195 -43.44 -24.85 48.63
CA LYS A 195 -43.61 -25.90 47.58
C LYS A 195 -44.18 -25.26 46.26
N ALA A 196 -44.24 -25.87 45.07
CA ALA A 196 -43.85 -27.16 44.47
C ALA A 196 -43.64 -26.92 42.93
N LYS A 197 -42.74 -27.58 42.17
CA LYS A 197 -42.63 -29.02 41.78
C LYS A 197 -43.89 -29.50 41.01
N LYS A 198 -43.83 -30.16 39.84
CA LYS A 198 -42.69 -30.81 39.12
C LYS A 198 -43.04 -31.12 37.63
N MET A 199 -41.99 -31.28 36.81
CA MET A 199 -41.86 -32.04 35.53
C MET A 199 -41.59 -31.19 34.26
N ALA A 200 -40.59 -31.50 33.40
CA ALA A 200 -39.43 -32.38 33.58
C ALA A 200 -38.29 -32.11 32.55
N LYS A 201 -37.03 -32.38 32.98
CA LYS A 201 -35.80 -32.68 32.19
C LYS A 201 -35.20 -31.62 31.21
N LYS A 202 -33.93 -31.26 31.53
CA LYS A 202 -32.79 -30.92 30.64
C LYS A 202 -32.85 -29.60 29.82
N SER A 203 -31.75 -28.87 29.55
CA SER A 203 -30.44 -28.61 30.23
C SER A 203 -29.55 -27.74 29.30
N ALA A 204 -28.71 -26.79 29.72
CA ALA A 204 -28.52 -26.07 31.00
C ALA A 204 -27.48 -24.92 30.81
N LYS A 205 -27.44 -23.92 31.72
CA LYS A 205 -26.36 -22.89 31.94
C LYS A 205 -25.99 -22.02 30.72
N ASN A 206 -26.30 -20.71 30.64
CA ASN A 206 -26.01 -19.59 31.55
C ASN A 206 -24.57 -19.60 32.14
N LYS A 207 -23.67 -18.64 31.86
CA LYS A 207 -23.73 -17.14 31.87
C LYS A 207 -23.55 -16.54 33.28
N ALA A 208 -22.29 -16.34 33.67
CA ALA A 208 -21.77 -15.57 34.81
C ALA A 208 -20.22 -15.53 34.69
N ALA A 209 -19.47 -14.51 35.12
CA ALA A 209 -19.77 -13.12 35.49
C ALA A 209 -18.47 -12.27 35.38
N VAL A 210 -18.57 -10.94 35.48
CA VAL A 210 -17.43 -9.99 35.42
C VAL A 210 -17.09 -9.47 36.83
N ALA A 211 -15.80 -9.43 37.21
CA ALA A 211 -15.19 -8.37 38.08
C ALA A 211 -13.72 -8.64 38.51
N LYS A 212 -12.97 -7.55 38.71
CA LYS A 212 -11.55 -7.35 39.18
C LYS A 212 -10.49 -7.34 38.06
N ALA A 213 -9.78 -6.24 37.73
CA ALA A 213 -9.06 -5.20 38.50
C ALA A 213 -7.69 -5.66 39.04
N LYS A 214 -6.61 -4.87 39.11
CA LYS A 214 -6.16 -3.58 38.50
C LYS A 214 -4.68 -3.38 38.92
N ALA A 215 -3.85 -2.62 38.18
CA ALA A 215 -2.40 -2.43 38.38
C ALA A 215 -1.55 -3.69 38.08
N LYS A 216 -0.22 -3.64 37.85
CA LYS A 216 0.79 -2.60 38.12
C LYS A 216 1.75 -2.40 36.92
N THR A 217 2.33 -1.20 36.79
CA THR A 217 3.36 -0.86 35.81
C THR A 217 4.77 -1.17 36.32
N GLU A 218 5.64 -1.71 35.46
CA GLU A 218 7.11 -1.62 35.56
C GLU A 218 7.71 -1.99 34.19
N ALA A 219 8.90 -1.46 33.85
CA ALA A 219 9.49 -1.58 32.51
C ALA A 219 10.90 -2.17 32.53
N VAL A 220 11.22 -3.07 31.60
CA VAL A 220 12.58 -3.58 31.35
C VAL A 220 12.79 -3.78 29.84
N THR A 221 13.96 -3.40 29.36
CA THR A 221 14.43 -3.52 27.96
C THR A 221 14.95 -4.93 27.63
N ALA A 222 14.61 -5.47 26.46
CA ALA A 222 15.37 -6.55 25.81
C ALA A 222 15.09 -6.64 24.30
N SER A 223 16.13 -6.86 23.49
CA SER A 223 16.03 -7.12 22.05
C SER A 223 16.09 -8.63 21.74
N PRO A 224 15.35 -9.11 20.73
CA PRO A 224 15.73 -10.26 19.92
C PRO A 224 16.18 -9.77 18.52
N ALA A 225 17.42 -9.98 18.06
CA ALA A 225 18.11 -11.25 17.79
C ALA A 225 17.67 -11.93 16.47
N GLY A 226 18.38 -11.58 15.38
CA GLY A 226 18.87 -12.50 14.34
C GLY A 226 17.88 -13.34 13.50
N PRO A 227 17.69 -13.05 12.19
CA PRO A 227 17.24 -14.07 11.24
C PRO A 227 18.29 -15.18 11.02
N PRO A 228 17.91 -16.34 10.44
CA PRO A 228 18.65 -17.61 10.63
C PRO A 228 19.91 -17.80 9.77
N PRO A 229 20.78 -18.79 10.09
CA PRO A 229 22.00 -19.05 9.34
C PRO A 229 21.74 -19.56 7.91
N LYS A 230 22.54 -19.07 6.97
CA LYS A 230 22.55 -19.50 5.57
C LYS A 230 23.42 -20.76 5.43
N PRO A 231 22.98 -21.81 4.69
CA PRO A 231 23.79 -23.02 4.52
C PRO A 231 25.04 -22.72 3.68
N GLU A 232 26.18 -23.26 4.11
CA GLU A 232 27.40 -23.26 3.28
C GLU A 232 27.22 -24.17 2.07
N SER A 233 27.65 -23.69 0.91
CA SER A 233 28.06 -24.53 -0.21
C SER A 233 29.37 -23.97 -0.74
N LYS A 234 30.44 -24.76 -0.59
CA LYS A 234 31.71 -24.53 -1.28
C LYS A 234 31.66 -25.38 -2.54
N ASP A 235 31.77 -24.74 -3.69
CA ASP A 235 32.58 -25.30 -4.77
C ASP A 235 33.11 -24.16 -5.64
N ALA A 236 34.38 -24.24 -6.00
CA ALA A 236 35.09 -23.19 -6.71
C ALA A 236 35.06 -23.46 -8.22
N VAL A 237 34.33 -22.63 -8.95
CA VAL A 237 34.49 -22.50 -10.41
C VAL A 237 34.97 -21.09 -10.69
N VAL A 238 36.10 -20.97 -11.40
CA VAL A 238 36.65 -19.69 -11.87
C VAL A 238 36.44 -19.61 -13.40
N PRO A 239 35.38 -18.96 -13.87
CA PRO A 239 35.21 -18.55 -15.26
C PRO A 239 35.74 -17.10 -15.46
N PRO A 240 35.90 -16.62 -16.70
CA PRO A 240 37.02 -15.74 -17.05
C PRO A 240 36.84 -14.28 -16.64
N ALA A 241 37.95 -13.53 -16.72
CA ALA A 241 37.94 -12.08 -16.69
C ALA A 241 36.91 -11.54 -17.70
N LYS A 242 35.86 -10.88 -17.19
CA LYS A 242 34.89 -10.17 -18.02
C LYS A 242 35.55 -8.90 -18.60
N PRO A 243 35.11 -8.44 -19.79
CA PRO A 243 35.41 -7.08 -20.21
C PRO A 243 34.84 -6.07 -19.21
N GLU A 244 35.45 -4.91 -19.13
CA GLU A 244 35.02 -3.81 -18.27
C GLU A 244 33.61 -3.35 -18.68
N SER A 245 32.62 -3.70 -17.85
CA SER A 245 31.24 -3.23 -18.02
C SER A 245 31.15 -1.80 -17.49
N THR A 246 31.57 -0.84 -18.31
CA THR A 246 31.56 0.62 -18.03
C THR A 246 30.17 1.24 -18.00
N ALA A 247 29.13 0.41 -17.91
CA ALA A 247 27.73 0.77 -17.80
C ALA A 247 27.11 0.10 -16.57
N CYS A 248 26.37 0.87 -15.77
CA CYS A 248 25.53 0.35 -14.67
C CYS A 248 24.24 1.17 -14.54
N THR A 249 23.24 0.65 -13.83
CA THR A 249 22.05 1.44 -13.48
C THR A 249 22.31 2.35 -12.29
N MET A 250 21.51 3.42 -12.15
CA MET A 250 21.51 4.32 -10.98
C MET A 250 21.53 3.56 -9.64
N GLN A 251 20.76 2.47 -9.52
CA GLN A 251 20.67 1.67 -8.30
C GLN A 251 21.94 0.85 -8.06
N GLU A 252 22.58 0.31 -9.10
CA GLU A 252 23.85 -0.42 -8.98
C GLU A 252 25.00 0.53 -8.64
N GLY A 253 25.02 1.73 -9.25
CA GLY A 253 25.96 2.80 -8.88
C GLY A 253 25.82 3.22 -7.42
N TRP A 254 24.59 3.48 -6.96
CA TRP A 254 24.30 3.81 -5.56
C TRP A 254 24.69 2.67 -4.61
N ASN A 255 24.34 1.42 -4.92
CA ASN A 255 24.72 0.26 -4.10
C ASN A 255 26.25 0.10 -4.01
N LYS A 256 26.99 0.27 -5.13
CA LYS A 256 28.46 0.25 -5.16
C LYS A 256 29.07 1.30 -4.22
N ILE A 257 28.45 2.48 -4.09
CA ILE A 257 28.88 3.51 -3.13
C ILE A 257 28.57 3.07 -1.68
N VAL A 258 27.36 2.58 -1.41
CA VAL A 258 26.94 2.16 -0.06
C VAL A 258 27.75 0.96 0.46
N GLU A 259 28.23 0.09 -0.43
CA GLU A 259 29.07 -1.08 -0.09
C GLU A 259 30.56 -0.74 0.08
N LEU A 260 31.10 0.26 -0.63
CA LEU A 260 32.55 0.57 -0.65
C LEU A 260 32.97 1.83 0.12
N ARG A 261 32.02 2.61 0.65
CA ARG A 261 32.28 3.78 1.51
C ARG A 261 32.90 3.42 2.86
N ASP A 262 33.54 4.39 3.49
CA ASP A 262 33.87 4.30 4.92
C ASP A 262 32.58 4.42 5.77
N PRO A 263 32.34 3.51 6.75
CA PRO A 263 31.14 3.55 7.61
C PRO A 263 31.01 4.78 8.52
N SER A 264 32.06 5.59 8.69
CA SER A 264 32.01 6.84 9.45
C SER A 264 31.38 8.01 8.67
N ILE A 265 31.30 7.91 7.34
CA ILE A 265 30.76 8.97 6.49
C ILE A 265 29.23 8.83 6.39
N SER A 266 28.51 9.87 6.84
CA SER A 266 27.05 9.85 6.87
C SER A 266 26.40 9.83 5.47
N ASP A 267 25.24 9.19 5.36
CA ASP A 267 24.44 9.12 4.12
C ASP A 267 24.16 10.50 3.50
N LYS A 268 24.07 11.56 4.32
CA LYS A 268 23.83 12.94 3.88
C LYS A 268 24.98 13.50 3.06
N VAL A 269 26.23 13.32 3.52
CA VAL A 269 27.44 13.77 2.79
C VAL A 269 27.55 13.01 1.46
N ILE A 270 27.24 11.72 1.47
CA ILE A 270 27.28 10.89 0.26
C ILE A 270 26.21 11.33 -0.74
N GLY A 271 25.00 11.67 -0.28
CA GLY A 271 23.96 12.26 -1.13
C GLY A 271 24.38 13.59 -1.74
N GLU A 272 25.01 14.48 -0.96
CA GLU A 272 25.52 15.77 -1.44
C GLU A 272 26.62 15.61 -2.50
N VAL A 273 27.58 14.69 -2.27
CA VAL A 273 28.66 14.40 -3.24
C VAL A 273 28.13 13.67 -4.49
N TRP A 274 27.12 12.80 -4.35
CA TRP A 274 26.43 12.15 -5.47
C TRP A 274 25.70 13.16 -6.35
N HIS A 275 24.92 14.08 -5.77
CA HIS A 275 24.26 15.15 -6.52
C HIS A 275 25.26 16.11 -7.19
N SER A 276 26.37 16.44 -6.53
CA SER A 276 27.47 17.19 -7.14
C SER A 276 28.07 16.46 -8.35
N SER A 277 28.27 15.14 -8.22
CA SER A 277 28.83 14.29 -9.29
C SER A 277 27.87 14.17 -10.50
N ILE A 278 26.55 14.10 -10.27
CA ILE A 278 25.53 14.18 -11.34
C ILE A 278 25.66 15.51 -12.09
N ALA A 279 25.65 16.63 -11.36
CA ALA A 279 25.69 17.97 -11.96
C ALA A 279 26.97 18.23 -12.79
N GLU A 280 28.09 17.60 -12.44
CA GLU A 280 29.37 17.76 -13.15
C GLU A 280 29.56 16.81 -14.35
N ILE A 281 28.92 15.63 -14.35
CA ILE A 281 29.07 14.61 -15.41
C ILE A 281 27.91 14.64 -16.42
N ALA A 282 26.69 14.88 -15.95
CA ALA A 282 25.50 14.99 -16.80
C ALA A 282 25.18 16.45 -17.16
N GLY A 283 25.41 17.37 -16.22
CA GLY A 283 25.10 18.80 -16.34
C GLY A 283 24.10 19.26 -15.28
N PRO A 284 24.06 20.56 -14.94
CA PRO A 284 23.28 21.08 -13.81
C PRO A 284 21.76 20.96 -14.00
N ASP A 285 21.29 20.97 -15.24
CA ASP A 285 19.86 20.92 -15.59
C ASP A 285 19.35 19.52 -15.95
N VAL A 286 20.19 18.47 -15.81
CA VAL A 286 19.82 17.10 -16.22
C VAL A 286 19.05 16.37 -15.12
N VAL A 287 17.84 15.92 -15.47
CA VAL A 287 17.01 15.05 -14.62
C VAL A 287 17.57 13.62 -14.65
N SER A 288 17.46 12.89 -13.54
CA SER A 288 17.98 11.52 -13.40
C SER A 288 17.39 10.49 -14.36
N GLU A 289 16.33 10.82 -15.11
CA GLU A 289 15.77 9.95 -16.17
C GLU A 289 16.56 10.03 -17.50
N ASP A 290 17.33 11.10 -17.73
CA ASP A 290 18.11 11.32 -18.97
C ASP A 290 19.59 10.89 -18.85
N VAL A 291 20.05 10.52 -17.64
CA VAL A 291 21.44 10.09 -17.37
C VAL A 291 21.68 8.67 -17.89
N THR A 292 22.68 8.49 -18.76
CA THR A 292 22.95 7.19 -19.40
C THR A 292 23.60 6.18 -18.43
N PRO A 293 23.54 4.86 -18.71
CA PRO A 293 24.22 3.85 -17.90
C PRO A 293 25.74 4.05 -17.75
N GLU A 294 26.38 4.64 -18.76
CA GLU A 294 27.80 4.96 -18.77
C GLU A 294 28.10 6.20 -17.90
N GLN A 295 27.22 7.20 -17.92
CA GLN A 295 27.28 8.32 -16.99
C GLN A 295 27.05 7.85 -15.55
N TRP A 296 26.10 6.96 -15.28
CA TRP A 296 25.88 6.40 -13.93
C TRP A 296 27.11 5.67 -13.38
N TYR A 297 27.86 4.98 -14.25
CA TYR A 297 29.14 4.38 -13.87
C TYR A 297 30.14 5.46 -13.45
N GLN A 298 30.35 6.47 -14.28
CA GLN A 298 31.28 7.59 -14.00
C GLN A 298 30.88 8.38 -12.73
N ILE A 299 29.59 8.62 -12.52
CA ILE A 299 29.04 9.29 -11.34
C ILE A 299 29.31 8.45 -10.09
N ALA A 300 29.16 7.13 -10.15
CA ALA A 300 29.46 6.24 -9.02
C ALA A 300 30.95 6.20 -8.66
N GLU A 301 31.84 6.16 -9.66
CA GLU A 301 33.29 6.19 -9.41
C GLU A 301 33.76 7.54 -8.88
N LYS A 302 33.29 8.65 -9.46
CA LYS A 302 33.60 10.00 -9.01
C LYS A 302 33.07 10.31 -7.60
N THR A 303 31.88 9.78 -7.29
CA THR A 303 31.34 9.86 -5.92
C THR A 303 32.23 9.09 -4.95
N LEU A 304 32.65 7.87 -5.27
CA LEU A 304 33.58 7.10 -4.43
C LEU A 304 34.94 7.79 -4.26
N GLU A 305 35.54 8.28 -5.35
CA GLU A 305 36.83 8.99 -5.31
C GLU A 305 36.75 10.30 -4.51
N SER A 306 35.57 10.93 -4.46
CA SER A 306 35.34 12.16 -3.70
C SER A 306 34.98 11.91 -2.24
N VAL A 307 34.20 10.86 -1.95
CA VAL A 307 33.90 10.38 -0.60
C VAL A 307 35.16 9.88 0.10
N ALA A 308 36.08 9.21 -0.62
CA ALA A 308 37.36 8.73 -0.09
C ALA A 308 38.41 9.84 0.21
N LYS A 309 38.02 11.13 0.12
CA LYS A 309 38.85 12.31 0.46
C LYS A 309 38.36 13.06 1.72
N PHE A 310 37.31 12.55 2.37
CA PHE A 310 36.79 13.03 3.67
C PHE A 310 37.29 12.18 4.83
#